data_AF-A0A2M8IV30-F1
#
_entry.id   AF-A0A2M8IV30-F1
#
_cell.length_a   1.000
_cell.length_b   1.000
_cell.length_c   1.000
_cell.angle_alpha   90.00
_cell.angle_beta   90.00
_cell.angle_gamma   90.00
#
_symmetry.space_group_name_H-M   'P 1'
#
loop_
_entity.id
_entity.type
_entity.pdbx_description
1 polymer ?
#
loop_
_entity_poly.entity_id
_entity_poly.type
_entity_poly.pdbx_seq_one_letter_code
_entity_poly.pdbx_strand_id
1 'polypeptide(L)' 'AARLRAAGEAAVARHLQGQVGRAHRVLMETPRMGRTEQFAEVVFAADQPEGQIVEAAITGVSGSQLVAG' A
#
# COMPACT_ATOMS: atom_id res chain seq x y z
N ALA A 1 -20.20 19.17 2.69
CA ALA A 1 -19.50 17.86 2.54
C ALA A 1 -18.06 17.96 2.00
N ALA A 2 -17.72 18.92 1.12
CA ALA A 2 -16.39 19.00 0.48
C ALA A 2 -15.19 19.08 1.46
N ARG A 3 -15.27 19.89 2.52
CA ARG A 3 -14.19 20.04 3.52
C ARG A 3 -13.83 18.72 4.22
N LEU A 4 -14.83 17.88 4.52
CA LEU A 4 -14.58 16.60 5.17
C LEU A 4 -13.88 15.60 4.23
N ARG A 5 -14.21 15.63 2.93
CA ARG A 5 -13.54 14.77 1.93
C ARG A 5 -12.08 15.16 1.76
N ALA A 6 -11.80 16.46 1.62
CA ALA A 6 -10.43 16.95 1.53
C ALA A 6 -9.59 16.60 2.76
N ALA A 7 -10.17 16.69 3.97
CA ALA A 7 -9.49 16.28 5.20
C ALA A 7 -9.22 14.76 5.24
N GLY A 8 -10.17 13.95 4.75
CA GLY A 8 -10.00 12.50 4.62
C GLY A 8 -8.89 12.14 3.64
N GLU A 9 -8.88 12.73 2.45
CA GLU A 9 -7.83 12.51 1.43
C GLU A 9 -6.44 12.89 1.95
N ALA A 10 -6.32 14.03 2.65
CA ALA A 10 -5.07 14.46 3.26
C ALA A 10 -4.59 13.50 4.36
N ALA A 11 -5.52 12.94 5.14
CA ALA A 11 -5.18 11.96 6.18
C ALA A 11 -4.67 10.64 5.57
N VAL A 12 -5.32 10.16 4.50
CA VAL A 12 -4.88 8.97 3.76
C VAL A 12 -3.50 9.21 3.14
N ALA A 13 -3.31 10.33 2.44
CA ALA A 13 -2.03 10.66 1.82
C ALA A 13 -0.89 10.72 2.85
N ARG A 14 -1.11 11.37 3.99
CA ARG A 14 -0.12 11.43 5.08
C ARG A 14 0.18 10.04 5.65
N HIS A 15 -0.83 9.20 5.81
CA HIS A 15 -0.66 7.84 6.31
C HIS A 15 0.21 6.99 5.36
N LEU A 16 -0.10 7.03 4.05
CA LEU A 16 0.63 6.27 3.03
C LEU A 16 2.07 6.75 2.89
N GLN A 17 2.30 8.07 2.89
CA GLN A 17 3.65 8.64 2.88
C GLN A 17 4.48 8.18 4.09
N GLY A 18 3.84 8.05 5.26
CA GLY A 18 4.50 7.53 6.47
C GLY A 18 4.92 6.05 6.38
N GLN A 19 4.47 5.29 5.38
CA GLN A 19 4.87 3.91 5.16
C GLN A 19 6.10 3.78 4.23
N VAL A 20 6.44 4.82 3.48
CA VAL A 20 7.60 4.78 2.56
C VAL A 20 8.89 4.56 3.34
N GLY A 21 9.71 3.61 2.89
CA GLY A 21 10.94 3.17 3.55
C GLY A 21 10.74 2.12 4.65
N ARG A 22 9.50 1.72 4.96
CA ARG A 22 9.21 0.64 5.90
C ARG A 22 9.05 -0.69 5.17
N ALA A 23 9.39 -1.77 5.85
CA ALA A 23 9.02 -3.11 5.43
C ALA A 23 7.66 -3.49 6.00
N HIS A 24 6.82 -4.15 5.19
CA HIS A 24 5.54 -4.68 5.60
C HIS A 24 5.39 -6.14 5.17
N ARG A 25 4.62 -6.89 5.97
CA ARG A 25 4.07 -8.17 5.58
C ARG A 25 2.81 -7.92 4.75
N VAL A 26 2.79 -8.43 3.53
CA VAL A 26 1.75 -8.17 2.54
C VAL A 26 1.11 -9.48 2.14
N LEU A 27 -0.19 -9.62 2.39
CA LEU A 27 -0.97 -10.74 1.87
C LEU A 27 -1.30 -10.48 0.41
N MET A 28 -0.80 -11.33 -0.49
CA MET A 28 -1.03 -11.22 -1.93
C MET A 28 -2.44 -11.69 -2.30
N GLU A 29 -3.24 -10.78 -2.86
CA GLU A 29 -4.61 -11.05 -3.33
C GLU A 29 -4.68 -11.30 -4.84
N THR A 30 -3.69 -10.81 -5.59
CA THR A 30 -3.44 -11.13 -7.00
C THR A 30 -1.92 -11.15 -7.23
N PRO A 31 -1.41 -11.58 -8.40
CA PRO A 31 0.02 -11.61 -8.66
C PRO A 31 0.74 -10.25 -8.52
N ARG A 32 0.04 -9.12 -8.69
CA ARG A 32 0.62 -7.76 -8.65
C ARG A 32 0.07 -6.87 -7.56
N MET A 33 -0.82 -7.37 -6.72
CA MET A 33 -1.51 -6.59 -5.70
C MET A 33 -1.73 -7.42 -4.43
N GLY A 34 -1.40 -6.82 -3.29
CA GLY A 34 -1.76 -7.36 -1.99
C GLY A 34 -2.15 -6.27 -1.01
N ARG A 35 -2.38 -6.66 0.25
CA ARG A 35 -2.65 -5.72 1.35
C ARG A 35 -1.74 -5.97 2.53
N THR A 36 -1.31 -4.87 3.14
CA THR A 36 -0.61 -4.91 4.43
C THR A 36 -1.55 -5.41 5.55
N GLU A 37 -0.99 -5.74 6.71
CA GLU A 37 -1.75 -6.05 7.93
C GLU A 37 -2.74 -4.92 8.35
N GLN A 38 -2.48 -3.69 7.90
CA GLN A 38 -3.32 -2.51 8.14
C GLN A 38 -4.27 -2.21 6.97
N PHE A 39 -4.41 -3.16 6.04
CA PHE A 39 -5.29 -3.12 4.86
C PHE A 39 -4.93 -2.07 3.81
N ALA A 40 -3.75 -1.42 3.91
CA ALA A 40 -3.25 -0.59 2.82
C ALA A 40 -2.89 -1.47 1.61
N GLU A 41 -3.39 -1.12 0.44
CA GLU A 41 -3.09 -1.79 -0.83
C GLU A 41 -1.64 -1.55 -1.24
N VAL A 42 -0.98 -2.58 -1.76
CA VAL A 42 0.41 -2.56 -2.21
C VAL A 42 0.50 -3.15 -3.60
N VAL A 43 0.99 -2.36 -4.56
CA VAL A 43 1.27 -2.81 -5.93
C VAL A 43 2.72 -3.21 -6.09
N PHE A 44 2.95 -4.26 -6.88
CA PHE A 44 4.29 -4.77 -7.19
C PHE A 44 4.62 -4.66 -8.68
N ALA A 45 5.87 -4.29 -8.97
CA ALA A 45 6.40 -4.24 -10.34
C ALA A 45 6.78 -5.62 -10.92
N ALA A 46 6.80 -6.67 -10.09
CA ALA A 46 7.03 -8.08 -10.46
C ALA A 46 5.90 -8.97 -9.89
N ASP A 47 5.64 -10.13 -10.51
CA ASP A 47 4.65 -11.09 -10.00
C ASP A 47 5.13 -11.66 -8.67
N GLN A 48 4.23 -11.74 -7.71
CA GLN A 48 4.41 -12.41 -6.44
C GLN A 48 3.48 -13.62 -6.35
N PRO A 49 3.83 -14.63 -5.52
CA PRO A 49 2.94 -15.76 -5.30
C PRO A 49 1.62 -15.33 -4.65
N GLU A 50 0.50 -15.58 -5.33
CA GLU A 50 -0.85 -15.31 -4.83
C GLU A 50 -1.16 -16.15 -3.57
N GLY A 51 -1.93 -15.58 -2.63
CA GLY A 51 -2.32 -16.24 -1.38
C GLY A 51 -1.21 -16.37 -0.34
N GLN A 52 0.00 -15.89 -0.64
CA GLN A 52 1.12 -15.87 0.30
C GLN A 52 1.27 -14.51 0.98
N ILE A 53 1.89 -14.54 2.16
CA ILE A 53 2.38 -13.33 2.83
C ILE A 53 3.84 -13.12 2.44
N VAL A 54 4.14 -12.01 1.78
CA VAL A 54 5.49 -11.61 1.39
C VAL A 54 5.97 -10.44 2.25
N GLU A 55 7.27 -10.37 2.55
CA GLU A 55 7.87 -9.15 3.10
C GLU A 55 8.29 -8.22 1.98
N ALA A 56 7.84 -6.97 2.05
CA ALA A 56 8.03 -5.98 1.00
C ALA A 56 8.46 -4.64 1.58
N ALA A 57 9.55 -4.08 1.06
CA ALA A 57 9.95 -2.71 1.35
C ALA A 57 9.15 -1.73 0.49
N ILE A 58 8.51 -0.76 1.12
CA ILE A 58 7.72 0.24 0.40
C ILE A 58 8.64 1.31 -0.14
N THR A 59 8.63 1.49 -1.45
CA THR A 59 9.49 2.44 -2.17
C THR A 59 8.75 3.72 -2.55
N GLY A 60 7.42 3.73 -2.49
CA GLY A 60 6.64 4.92 -2.81
C GLY A 60 5.14 4.76 -2.64
N VAL A 61 4.41 5.75 -3.16
CA VAL A 61 2.94 5.82 -3.15
C VAL A 61 2.46 6.16 -4.57
N SER A 62 1.43 5.48 -5.04
CA SER A 62 0.73 5.76 -6.30
C SER A 62 -0.77 5.92 -6.02
N GLY A 63 -1.26 7.15 -6.07
CA GLY A 63 -2.64 7.46 -5.68
C GLY A 63 -2.92 7.08 -4.22
N SER A 64 -3.81 6.10 -4.01
CA SER A 64 -4.17 5.56 -2.69
C SER A 64 -3.48 4.24 -2.34
N GLN A 65 -2.46 3.84 -3.11
CA GLN A 65 -1.78 2.56 -2.98
C GLN A 65 -0.29 2.76 -2.68
N LEU A 66 0.29 1.83 -1.94
CA LEU A 66 1.74 1.76 -1.73
C LEU A 66 2.39 1.03 -2.91
N VAL A 67 3.65 1.34 -3.17
CA VAL A 67 4.45 0.68 -4.21
C VAL A 67 5.58 -0.09 -3.56
N ALA A 68 5.76 -1.34 -3.99
CA ALA A 68 6.87 -2.19 -3.61
C ALA A 68 7.55 -2.76 -4.86
N GLY A 69 8.85 -3.01 -4.75
CA GLY A 69 9.70 -3.54 -5.82
C GLY A 69 10.67 -4.57 -5.27
#